data_AF-A0A1V4I1N2-F1
#
_entry.id   AF-A0A1V4I1N2-F1
#
_cell.length_a   1.000
_cell.length_b   1.000
_cell.length_c   1.000
_cell.angle_alpha   90.00
_cell.angle_beta   90.00
_cell.angle_gamma   90.00
#
_symmetry.space_group_name_H-M   'P 1'
#
loop_
_entity.id
_entity.type
_entity.pdbx_description
1 polymer ?
#
loop_
_entity_poly.entity_id
_entity_poly.type
_entity_poly.pdbx_seq_one_letter_code
_entity_poly.pdbx_strand_id
1 'polypeptide(L)' 'MIRFAVILSLLPLLAGTAAASAQTAAEKRNSGCARDVAKYCRAKMNDGDMVVLTCLKEHRAKVSKKCAETLAEHGQ' A
#
# COMPACT_ATOMS: atom_id res chain seq x y z
N MET A 1 35.90 31.28 -32.41
CA MET A 1 36.00 30.33 -31.27
C MET A 1 34.59 29.97 -30.77
N ILE A 2 33.77 29.49 -31.71
CA ILE A 2 32.33 29.20 -31.59
C ILE A 2 32.11 27.67 -31.68
N ARG A 3 33.20 26.90 -31.84
CA ARG A 3 33.21 25.44 -32.05
C ARG A 3 33.31 24.62 -30.76
N PHE A 4 33.80 25.22 -29.67
CA PHE A 4 33.90 24.55 -28.36
C PHE A 4 32.63 24.65 -27.51
N ALA A 5 31.71 25.57 -27.84
CA ALA A 5 30.43 25.71 -27.16
C ALA A 5 29.35 24.72 -27.65
N VAL A 6 29.58 24.03 -28.77
CA VAL A 6 28.58 23.14 -29.41
C VAL A 6 28.73 21.68 -28.95
N ILE A 7 29.86 21.31 -28.36
CA ILE A 7 30.14 19.92 -27.93
C ILE A 7 29.56 19.62 -26.53
N LEU A 8 29.14 20.65 -25.78
CA LEU A 8 28.46 20.53 -24.48
C LEU A 8 26.94 20.27 -24.62
N SER A 9 26.49 19.70 -25.74
CA SER A 9 25.05 19.53 -26.06
C SER A 9 24.65 18.09 -26.41
N LEU A 10 25.49 17.09 -26.15
CA LEU A 10 25.30 15.72 -26.68
C LEU A 10 25.43 14.59 -25.65
N LEU A 11 25.08 14.82 -24.38
CA LEU A 11 24.98 13.71 -23.42
C LEU A 11 23.88 13.85 -22.36
N PRO A 12 22.58 13.73 -22.71
CA PRO A 12 21.57 13.31 -21.77
C PRO A 12 21.12 11.90 -22.14
N LEU A 13 21.76 10.87 -21.58
CA LEU A 13 21.22 9.50 -21.59
C LEU A 13 21.82 8.69 -20.44
N LEU A 14 21.55 9.14 -19.22
CA LEU A 14 21.58 8.26 -18.06
C LEU A 14 20.13 7.99 -17.63
N ALA A 15 19.49 7.08 -18.37
CA ALA A 15 18.24 6.46 -17.96
C ALA A 15 18.52 5.57 -16.74
N GLY A 16 18.39 6.16 -15.56
CA GLY A 16 18.43 5.47 -14.27
C GLY A 16 17.15 5.73 -13.50
N THR A 17 15.99 5.46 -14.10
CA THR A 17 14.74 5.39 -13.33
C THR A 17 14.76 4.09 -12.53
N ALA A 18 15.34 4.13 -11.33
CA ALA A 18 14.98 3.16 -10.30
C ALA A 18 13.49 3.37 -10.01
N ALA A 19 12.63 2.59 -10.68
CA ALA A 19 11.24 2.46 -10.27
C ALA A 19 11.28 1.88 -8.86
N ALA A 20 11.06 2.75 -7.88
CA ALA A 20 10.95 2.40 -6.48
C ALA A 20 9.91 1.27 -6.36
N SER A 21 10.37 0.06 -6.06
CA SER A 21 9.52 -1.02 -5.57
C SER A 21 9.12 -0.71 -4.12
N ALA A 22 8.43 0.42 -3.91
CA ALA A 22 7.76 0.78 -2.67
C ALA A 22 6.26 0.44 -2.76
N GLN A 23 5.92 -0.64 -3.47
CA GLN A 23 4.56 -1.19 -3.52
C GLN A 23 4.36 -2.21 -2.39
N THR A 24 4.52 -1.83 -1.12
CA THR A 24 4.28 -2.81 -0.02
C THR A 24 3.54 -2.27 1.20
N ALA A 25 3.31 -0.95 1.31
CA ALA A 25 2.61 -0.39 2.49
C ALA A 25 1.28 0.32 2.18
N ALA A 26 1.13 0.91 0.98
CA ALA A 26 -0.06 1.69 0.63
C ALA A 26 -1.26 0.79 0.25
N GLU A 27 -1.03 -0.34 -0.42
CA GLU A 27 -2.09 -1.24 -0.87
C GLU A 27 -2.81 -1.94 0.31
N LYS A 28 -2.12 -2.20 1.43
CA LYS A 28 -2.75 -2.84 2.60
C LYS A 28 -3.85 -1.97 3.24
N ARG A 29 -3.75 -0.64 3.12
CA ARG A 29 -4.75 0.31 3.66
C ARG A 29 -6.02 0.41 2.82
N ASN A 30 -6.00 -0.03 1.56
CA ASN A 30 -7.17 -0.10 0.67
C ASN A 30 -7.81 -1.49 0.61
N SER A 31 -7.45 -2.39 1.55
CA SER A 31 -8.30 -3.54 1.83
C SER A 31 -9.68 -3.02 2.20
N GLY A 32 -10.75 -3.53 1.59
CA GLY A 32 -12.12 -3.01 1.74
C GLY A 32 -12.71 -3.02 3.17
N CYS A 33 -11.87 -3.22 4.18
CA CYS A 33 -12.11 -3.37 5.59
C CYS A 33 -12.02 -2.08 6.41
N ALA A 34 -11.54 -0.94 5.88
CA ALA A 34 -11.36 0.27 6.69
C ALA A 34 -12.63 0.71 7.43
N ARG A 35 -13.81 0.58 6.79
CA ARG A 35 -15.11 0.84 7.44
C ARG A 35 -15.44 -0.19 8.52
N ASP A 36 -15.17 -1.46 8.27
CA ASP A 36 -15.42 -2.54 9.23
C ASP A 36 -14.50 -2.46 10.44
N VAL A 37 -13.24 -2.08 10.23
CA VAL A 37 -12.27 -1.79 11.30
C VAL A 37 -12.77 -0.65 12.17
N ALA A 38 -13.20 0.47 11.57
CA ALA A 38 -13.72 1.62 12.32
C ALA A 38 -15.01 1.30 13.09
N LYS A 39 -15.79 0.31 12.64
CA LYS A 39 -17.06 -0.09 13.26
C LYS A 39 -16.89 -1.14 14.36
N TYR A 40 -16.12 -2.19 14.10
CA TYR A 40 -15.99 -3.35 14.98
C TYR A 40 -14.66 -3.37 15.75
N CYS A 41 -13.58 -2.89 15.14
CA CYS A 41 -12.23 -2.95 15.67
C CYS A 41 -11.66 -1.58 16.05
N ARG A 42 -12.51 -0.59 16.32
CA ARG A 42 -12.09 0.79 16.64
C ARG A 42 -11.12 0.85 17.81
N ALA A 43 -11.37 0.03 18.83
CA ALA A 43 -10.51 -0.09 20.00
C ALA A 43 -9.12 -0.64 19.70
N LYS A 44 -8.98 -1.41 18.60
CA LYS A 44 -7.75 -2.09 18.18
C LYS A 44 -6.99 -1.37 17.06
N MET A 45 -7.52 -0.28 16.51
CA MET A 45 -6.87 0.50 15.45
C MET A 45 -5.52 1.08 15.86
N ASN A 46 -5.34 1.42 17.14
CA ASN A 46 -4.09 1.99 17.65
C ASN A 46 -3.07 0.93 18.07
N ASP A 47 -3.49 -0.34 18.22
CA ASP A 47 -2.62 -1.45 18.61
C ASP A 47 -1.78 -1.99 17.44
N GLY A 48 -2.04 -1.52 16.21
CA GLY A 48 -1.29 -1.86 15.00
C GLY A 48 -2.00 -2.86 14.09
N ASP A 49 -1.48 -3.00 12.87
CA ASP A 49 -2.15 -3.75 11.79
C ASP A 49 -2.36 -5.23 12.11
N MET A 50 -1.45 -5.87 12.85
CA MET A 50 -1.58 -7.30 13.24
C MET A 50 -2.75 -7.52 14.20
N VAL A 51 -2.97 -6.58 15.13
CA VAL A 51 -4.07 -6.66 16.11
C VAL A 51 -5.39 -6.33 15.43
N VAL A 52 -5.39 -5.36 14.52
CA VAL A 52 -6.56 -5.07 13.66
C VAL A 52 -6.92 -6.27 12.81
N LEU A 53 -5.93 -6.94 12.19
CA LEU A 53 -6.16 -8.11 11.34
C LEU A 53 -6.69 -9.30 12.15
N THR A 54 -6.23 -9.48 13.38
CA THR A 54 -6.77 -10.48 14.31
C THR A 54 -8.22 -10.15 14.69
N CYS A 55 -8.50 -8.89 15.05
CA CYS A 55 -9.86 -8.46 15.36
C CYS A 55 -10.81 -8.64 14.16
N LEU A 56 -10.38 -8.32 12.94
CA LEU A 56 -11.16 -8.56 11.73
C LEU A 56 -11.38 -10.06 11.48
N LYS A 57 -10.40 -10.93 11.78
CA LYS A 57 -10.55 -12.39 11.71
C LYS A 57 -11.58 -12.91 12.70
N GLU A 58 -11.61 -12.41 13.93
CA GLU A 58 -12.63 -12.78 14.92
C GLU A 58 -14.03 -12.29 14.52
N HIS A 59 -14.09 -11.12 13.88
CA HIS A 59 -15.33 -10.51 13.43
C HIS A 59 -15.68 -10.82 11.96
N ARG A 60 -15.04 -11.81 11.31
CA ARG A 60 -15.20 -12.08 9.87
C ARG A 60 -16.65 -12.35 9.43
N ALA A 61 -17.49 -12.88 10.33
CA ALA A 61 -18.91 -13.10 10.06
C ALA A 61 -19.76 -11.82 10.15
N LYS A 62 -19.23 -10.75 10.76
CA LYS A 62 -19.91 -9.46 11.00
C LYS A 62 -19.41 -8.33 10.08
N VAL A 63 -18.22 -8.48 9.49
CA VAL A 63 -17.68 -7.52 8.52
C VAL A 63 -18.41 -7.61 7.18
N SER A 64 -18.30 -6.57 6.36
CA SER A 64 -18.86 -6.56 5.01
C SER A 64 -18.28 -7.68 4.14
N LYS A 65 -19.07 -8.16 3.17
CA LYS A 65 -18.63 -9.22 2.22
C LYS A 65 -17.28 -8.90 1.58
N LYS A 66 -17.13 -7.66 1.11
CA LYS A 66 -15.87 -7.18 0.51
C LYS A 66 -14.67 -7.35 1.45
N CYS A 67 -14.85 -7.05 2.74
CA CYS A 67 -13.78 -7.22 3.72
C CYS A 67 -13.51 -8.70 4.01
N ALA A 68 -14.55 -9.53 4.11
CA ALA A 68 -14.40 -10.97 4.32
C ALA A 68 -13.65 -11.63 3.15
N GLU A 69 -13.97 -11.25 1.92
CA GLU A 69 -13.28 -11.68 0.69
C GLU A 69 -11.81 -11.24 0.71
N THR A 70 -11.53 -9.95 0.95
CA THR A 70 -10.14 -9.46 1.04
C THR A 70 -9.36 -10.17 2.14
N LEU A 71 -9.98 -10.45 3.29
CA LEU A 71 -9.32 -11.26 4.33
C LEU A 71 -9.08 -12.68 3.86
N ALA A 72 -9.96 -13.29 3.07
CA ALA A 72 -9.79 -14.64 2.56
C ALA A 72 -8.65 -14.73 1.54
N GLU A 73 -8.52 -13.72 0.69
CA GLU A 73 -7.50 -13.65 -0.36
C GLU A 73 -6.12 -13.20 0.15
N HIS A 74 -6.08 -12.31 1.15
CA HIS A 74 -4.84 -11.66 1.61
C HIS A 74 -4.53 -11.82 3.11
N GLY A 75 -5.36 -12.51 3.89
CA GLY A 75 -5.24 -12.61 5.35
C GLY A 75 -4.26 -13.67 5.86
N GLN A 76 -3.25 -14.00 5.06
CA GLN A 76 -2.15 -14.89 5.42
C GLN A 76 -1.03 -14.13 6.13
#